data_AF-A0A843CY11-F1
#
_entry.id   AF-A0A843CY11-F1
#
_cell.length_a   1.000
_cell.length_b   1.000
_cell.length_c   1.000
_cell.angle_alpha   90.00
_cell.angle_beta   90.00
_cell.angle_gamma   90.00
#
_symmetry.space_group_name_H-M   'P 1'
#
loop_
_entity.id
_entity.type
_entity.pdbx_description
1 polymer ?
#
loop_
_entity_poly.entity_id
_entity_poly.type
_entity_poly.pdbx_seq_one_letter_code
_entity_poly.pdbx_strand_id
1 'polypeptide(L)'
;MIEHTFQLLPSVGAKKEKVIWESGVRTWDDFLAADSIECVKPAFKEKSDPIIMQAEELLKSEDAGALADLIPKPEHWRMYRHFMDDAAYLDIETDGLSRDALVTVVTVHRKNKTYTLTEGFDLDSESLSDALKGSKMLVTFNGSCFDVPVLKNSFPEVDFDIPQYDLRFASRKVGYRGGLKPLEVELGIHRDEDIVDVDGAMAVHFWHQWKRHGDEDALNILQEYNRADTVNLEYIAGVIFDKLVTDHAGYRW
;
A
#
# COMPACT_ATOMS: atom_id res chain seq x y z
N MET A 1 6.08 14.88 -0.15
CA MET A 1 5.09 14.58 -1.22
C MET A 1 3.67 14.87 -0.76
N ILE A 2 3.27 14.32 0.39
CA ILE A 2 1.96 14.58 1.01
C ILE A 2 1.62 16.07 1.19
N GLU A 3 2.58 16.88 1.62
CA GLU A 3 2.42 18.34 1.81
C GLU A 3 2.18 19.13 0.52
N HIS A 4 2.20 18.48 -0.65
CA HIS A 4 2.03 19.11 -1.95
C HIS A 4 0.71 18.77 -2.60
N THR A 5 -0.08 17.86 -2.02
CA THR A 5 -1.41 17.59 -2.53
C THR A 5 -2.43 18.55 -1.94
N PHE A 6 -3.31 19.05 -2.79
CA PHE A 6 -4.50 19.79 -2.40
C PHE A 6 -5.76 18.94 -2.59
N GLN A 7 -5.63 17.68 -2.99
CA GLN A 7 -6.78 16.77 -3.17
C GLN A 7 -7.43 16.33 -1.85
N LEU A 8 -6.86 16.73 -0.70
CA LEU A 8 -7.54 16.67 0.60
C LEU A 8 -8.65 17.73 0.74
N LEU A 9 -8.63 18.78 -0.08
CA LEU A 9 -9.62 19.84 -0.04
C LEU A 9 -10.90 19.42 -0.78
N PRO A 10 -12.08 19.75 -0.23
CA PRO A 10 -13.36 19.47 -0.88
C PRO A 10 -13.40 20.01 -2.31
N SER A 11 -13.87 19.19 -3.25
CA SER A 11 -13.99 19.56 -4.67
C SER A 11 -12.69 19.89 -5.40
N VAL A 12 -11.51 19.54 -4.85
CA VAL A 12 -10.22 19.62 -5.52
C VAL A 12 -9.82 18.23 -5.99
N GLY A 13 -9.76 18.04 -7.31
CA GLY A 13 -9.14 16.87 -7.94
C GLY A 13 -7.93 17.29 -8.76
N ALA A 14 -7.25 16.31 -9.38
CA ALA A 14 -6.00 16.51 -10.11
C ALA A 14 -5.96 17.74 -11.04
N LYS A 15 -7.05 18.04 -11.76
CA LYS A 15 -7.12 19.22 -12.65
C LYS A 15 -7.03 20.54 -11.88
N LYS A 16 -7.77 20.69 -10.79
CA LYS A 16 -7.75 21.92 -9.98
C LYS A 16 -6.47 22.06 -9.19
N GLU A 17 -5.98 20.94 -8.64
CA GLU A 17 -4.68 20.90 -7.98
C GLU A 17 -3.56 21.40 -8.89
N LYS A 18 -3.54 20.97 -10.16
CA LYS A 18 -2.57 21.48 -11.14
C LYS A 18 -2.67 22.99 -11.35
N VAL A 19 -3.87 23.54 -11.41
CA VAL A 19 -4.08 25.00 -11.53
C VAL A 19 -3.55 25.73 -10.28
N ILE A 20 -3.72 25.17 -9.09
CA ILE A 20 -3.15 25.73 -7.85
C ILE A 20 -1.61 25.73 -7.94
N TRP A 21 -0.99 24.62 -8.35
CA TRP A 21 0.47 24.57 -8.56
C TRP A 21 0.99 25.57 -9.59
N GLU A 22 0.27 25.74 -10.71
CA GLU A 22 0.62 26.69 -11.78
C GLU A 22 0.51 28.16 -11.31
N SER A 23 -0.27 28.44 -10.26
CA SER A 23 -0.33 29.76 -9.63
C SER A 23 0.86 30.08 -8.71
N GLY A 24 1.77 29.11 -8.51
CA GLY A 24 2.96 29.26 -7.65
C GLY A 24 2.79 28.67 -6.25
N VAL A 25 1.59 28.24 -5.87
CA VAL A 25 1.29 27.61 -4.57
C VAL A 25 1.55 26.10 -4.68
N ARG A 26 2.63 25.61 -4.05
CA ARG A 26 3.12 24.23 -4.24
C ARG A 26 3.09 23.39 -2.97
N THR A 27 3.11 24.01 -1.80
CA THR A 27 3.01 23.34 -0.50
C THR A 27 1.77 23.80 0.26
N TRP A 28 1.45 23.08 1.32
CA TRP A 28 0.56 23.54 2.37
C TRP A 28 1.00 24.88 2.97
N ASP A 29 2.30 25.06 3.26
CA ASP A 29 2.87 26.33 3.72
C ASP A 29 2.60 27.49 2.75
N ASP A 30 2.84 27.29 1.44
CA ASP A 30 2.58 28.32 0.42
C ASP A 30 1.10 28.72 0.41
N PHE A 31 0.22 27.73 0.55
CA PHE A 31 -1.22 27.96 0.57
C PHE A 31 -1.63 28.74 1.81
N LEU A 32 -1.15 28.36 2.99
CA LEU A 32 -1.48 29.03 4.25
C LEU A 32 -0.90 30.44 4.32
N ALA A 33 0.31 30.68 3.81
CA ALA A 33 0.96 31.98 3.82
C ALA A 33 0.35 33.00 2.84
N ALA A 34 -0.38 32.54 1.82
CA ALA A 34 -0.99 33.42 0.83
C ALA A 34 -2.30 34.05 1.34
N ASP A 35 -2.35 35.39 1.40
CA ASP A 35 -3.59 36.14 1.68
C ASP A 35 -4.68 35.87 0.62
N SER A 36 -4.28 35.67 -0.63
CA SER A 36 -5.16 35.31 -1.74
C SER A 36 -4.41 34.53 -2.80
N ILE A 37 -5.11 33.65 -3.51
CA ILE A 37 -4.57 32.83 -4.60
C ILE A 37 -5.45 33.07 -5.82
N GLU A 38 -4.89 33.53 -6.94
CA GLU A 38 -5.64 34.04 -8.10
C GLU A 38 -6.72 33.07 -8.61
N CYS A 39 -6.41 31.76 -8.65
CA CYS A 39 -7.31 30.73 -9.12
C CYS A 39 -8.31 30.21 -8.06
N VAL A 40 -8.26 30.74 -6.83
CA VAL A 40 -9.04 30.29 -5.68
C VAL A 40 -9.92 31.43 -5.15
N LYS A 41 -11.22 31.15 -4.97
CA LYS A 41 -12.14 32.14 -4.40
C LYS A 41 -11.82 32.37 -2.91
N PRO A 42 -11.94 33.60 -2.37
CA PRO A 42 -11.68 33.89 -0.95
C PRO A 42 -12.45 32.98 0.01
N ALA A 43 -13.75 32.76 -0.23
CA ALA A 43 -14.57 31.88 0.60
C ALA A 43 -14.16 30.39 0.53
N PHE A 44 -13.46 29.97 -0.53
CA PHE A 44 -12.88 28.62 -0.61
C PHE A 44 -11.58 28.54 0.20
N LYS A 45 -10.72 29.57 0.10
CA LYS A 45 -9.48 29.70 0.87
C LYS A 45 -9.76 29.64 2.38
N GLU A 46 -10.69 30.46 2.86
CA GLU A 46 -11.10 30.51 4.28
C GLU A 46 -11.59 29.14 4.81
N LYS A 47 -12.26 28.35 3.96
CA LYS A 47 -12.70 26.99 4.33
C LYS A 47 -11.62 25.93 4.20
N SER A 48 -10.59 26.19 3.40
CA SER A 48 -9.50 25.25 3.12
C SER A 48 -8.40 25.33 4.17
N ASP A 49 -8.12 26.52 4.70
CA ASP A 49 -7.06 26.74 5.67
C ASP A 49 -7.18 25.84 6.91
N PRO A 50 -8.37 25.70 7.56
CA PRO A 50 -8.50 24.79 8.70
C PRO A 50 -8.24 23.32 8.35
N ILE A 51 -8.56 22.89 7.12
CA ILE A 51 -8.36 21.50 6.68
C ILE A 51 -6.87 21.24 6.45
N ILE A 52 -6.15 22.17 5.84
CA ILE A 52 -4.70 22.07 5.66
C ILE A 52 -3.98 22.11 7.01
N MET A 53 -4.37 23.02 7.91
CA MET A 53 -3.82 23.08 9.27
C MET A 53 -4.07 21.76 10.04
N GLN A 54 -5.26 21.17 9.88
CA GLN A 54 -5.55 19.85 10.45
C GLN A 54 -4.65 18.78 9.84
N ALA A 55 -4.47 18.75 8.52
CA ALA A 55 -3.60 17.79 7.85
C ALA A 55 -2.13 17.92 8.29
N GLU A 56 -1.63 19.15 8.49
CA GLU A 56 -0.30 19.39 9.04
C GLU A 56 -0.14 18.85 10.46
N GLU A 57 -1.14 19.06 11.33
CA GLU A 57 -1.09 18.57 12.70
C GLU A 57 -1.09 17.03 12.72
N LEU A 58 -1.94 16.40 11.92
CA LEU A 58 -1.99 14.94 11.79
C LEU A 58 -0.69 14.36 11.23
N LEU A 59 -0.06 15.07 10.28
CA LEU A 59 1.25 14.68 9.78
C LEU A 59 2.33 14.80 10.86
N LYS A 60 2.33 15.88 11.65
CA LYS A 60 3.29 16.12 12.75
C LYS A 60 3.11 15.14 13.91
N SER A 61 1.87 14.73 14.21
CA SER A 61 1.55 13.74 15.24
C SER A 61 1.68 12.29 14.76
N GLU A 62 2.04 12.08 13.49
CA GLU A 62 2.17 10.79 12.81
C GLU A 62 0.88 9.95 12.80
N ASP A 63 -0.29 10.59 12.85
CA ASP A 63 -1.60 9.93 12.77
C ASP A 63 -1.98 9.65 11.31
N ALA A 64 -1.43 8.56 10.78
CA ALA A 64 -1.62 8.16 9.39
C ALA A 64 -3.09 7.83 9.05
N GLY A 65 -3.84 7.23 9.98
CA GLY A 65 -5.24 6.86 9.78
C GLY A 65 -6.12 8.09 9.57
N ALA A 66 -6.09 9.01 10.53
CA ALA A 66 -6.87 10.25 10.44
C ALA A 66 -6.43 11.13 9.27
N LEU A 67 -5.12 11.14 8.92
CA LEU A 67 -4.65 11.86 7.75
C LEU A 67 -5.18 11.24 6.45
N ALA A 68 -5.23 9.91 6.36
CA ALA A 68 -5.75 9.21 5.19
C ALA A 68 -7.26 9.44 4.99
N ASP A 69 -8.03 9.66 6.06
CA ASP A 69 -9.45 10.01 5.97
C ASP A 69 -9.71 11.36 5.29
N LEU A 70 -8.74 12.28 5.33
CA LEU A 70 -8.81 13.54 4.61
C LEU A 70 -8.54 13.36 3.10
N ILE A 71 -7.98 12.23 2.68
CA ILE A 71 -7.40 12.06 1.34
C ILE A 71 -8.18 10.99 0.57
N PRO A 72 -8.51 11.23 -0.71
CA PRO A 72 -9.09 10.20 -1.55
C PRO A 72 -8.21 8.95 -1.60
N LYS A 73 -8.78 7.75 -1.41
CA LYS A 73 -8.05 6.47 -1.42
C LYS A 73 -7.04 6.31 -2.57
N PRO A 74 -7.36 6.68 -3.84
CA PRO A 74 -6.39 6.58 -4.93
C PRO A 74 -5.13 7.43 -4.75
N GLU A 75 -5.13 8.41 -3.84
CA GLU A 75 -4.05 9.35 -3.58
C GLU A 75 -3.28 9.05 -2.28
N HIS A 76 -3.62 7.98 -1.55
CA HIS A 76 -2.90 7.54 -0.36
C HIS A 76 -1.40 7.28 -0.63
N TRP A 77 -1.02 6.88 -1.85
CA TRP A 77 0.39 6.73 -2.26
C TRP A 77 1.26 7.95 -1.96
N ARG A 78 0.68 9.16 -1.90
CA ARG A 78 1.40 10.41 -1.60
C ARG A 78 1.95 10.46 -0.19
N MET A 79 1.40 9.64 0.71
CA MET A 79 1.83 9.49 2.10
C MET A 79 3.05 8.57 2.24
N TYR A 80 3.34 7.73 1.23
CA TYR A 80 4.34 6.65 1.31
C TYR A 80 5.70 7.14 1.77
N ARG A 81 6.28 8.17 1.15
CA ARG A 81 7.59 8.69 1.54
C ARG A 81 7.68 9.17 2.99
N HIS A 82 6.57 9.62 3.58
CA HIS A 82 6.56 10.06 4.97
C HIS A 82 6.47 8.87 5.94
N PHE A 83 5.76 7.80 5.56
CA PHE A 83 5.52 6.64 6.43
C PHE A 83 6.30 5.38 6.05
N MET A 84 7.22 5.44 5.07
CA MET A 84 7.91 4.25 4.54
C MET A 84 8.73 3.49 5.59
N ASP A 85 9.30 4.18 6.58
CA ASP A 85 10.04 3.54 7.69
C ASP A 85 9.15 2.71 8.63
N ASP A 86 7.85 3.00 8.61
CA ASP A 86 6.79 2.29 9.34
C ASP A 86 5.81 1.58 8.38
N ALA A 87 6.18 1.38 7.11
CA ALA A 87 5.36 0.63 6.17
C ALA A 87 5.44 -0.88 6.48
N ALA A 88 4.30 -1.57 6.33
CA ALA A 88 4.24 -3.02 6.25
C ALA A 88 3.87 -3.43 4.83
N TYR A 89 4.67 -4.31 4.26
CA TYR A 89 4.40 -4.97 2.99
C TYR A 89 3.70 -6.29 3.30
N LEU A 90 2.59 -6.58 2.63
CA LEU A 90 1.76 -7.72 2.93
C LEU A 90 1.30 -8.41 1.64
N ASP A 91 1.36 -9.74 1.67
CA ASP A 91 0.79 -10.64 0.65
C ASP A 91 0.24 -11.89 1.35
N ILE A 92 -0.79 -12.51 0.76
CA ILE A 92 -1.42 -13.72 1.31
C ILE A 92 -1.54 -14.82 0.27
N GLU A 93 -1.49 -16.06 0.75
CA GLU A 93 -1.95 -17.23 0.01
C GLU A 93 -3.25 -17.76 0.61
N THR A 94 -4.11 -18.27 -0.25
CA THR A 94 -5.41 -18.82 0.13
C THR A 94 -5.64 -20.16 -0.57
N ASP A 95 -6.55 -20.98 -0.05
CA ASP A 95 -6.94 -22.24 -0.71
C ASP A 95 -7.96 -22.06 -1.85
N GLY A 96 -8.29 -20.82 -2.18
CA GLY A 96 -9.24 -20.45 -3.22
C GLY A 96 -9.39 -18.93 -3.37
N LEU A 97 -10.22 -18.50 -4.32
CA LEU A 97 -10.38 -17.08 -4.68
C LEU A 97 -11.64 -16.41 -4.10
N SER A 98 -12.35 -17.08 -3.20
CA SER A 98 -13.53 -16.50 -2.54
C SER A 98 -13.10 -15.65 -1.33
N ARG A 99 -14.01 -14.79 -0.84
CA ARG A 99 -13.78 -14.01 0.39
C ARG A 99 -13.78 -14.85 1.67
N ASP A 100 -14.35 -16.05 1.58
CA ASP A 100 -14.43 -17.03 2.66
C ASP A 100 -13.38 -18.13 2.50
N ALA A 101 -12.41 -17.95 1.59
CA ALA A 101 -11.31 -18.88 1.41
C ALA A 101 -10.47 -18.95 2.68
N LEU A 102 -9.91 -20.13 2.96
CA LEU A 102 -8.96 -20.27 4.05
C LEU A 102 -7.68 -19.53 3.68
N VAL A 103 -7.24 -18.63 4.55
CA VAL A 103 -5.91 -18.02 4.45
C VAL A 103 -4.90 -19.08 4.88
N THR A 104 -4.00 -19.46 4.00
CA THR A 104 -3.05 -20.56 4.22
C THR A 104 -1.71 -20.04 4.70
N VAL A 105 -1.24 -18.94 4.12
CA VAL A 105 -0.01 -18.24 4.49
C VAL A 105 -0.23 -16.74 4.43
N VAL A 106 0.30 -16.01 5.40
CA VAL A 106 0.39 -14.54 5.38
C VAL A 106 1.84 -14.16 5.59
N THR A 107 2.41 -13.40 4.66
CA THR A 107 3.71 -12.78 4.89
C THR A 107 3.56 -11.28 5.13
N VAL A 108 4.23 -10.80 6.17
CA VAL A 108 4.40 -9.37 6.47
C VAL A 108 5.88 -9.05 6.51
N HIS A 109 6.31 -8.12 5.65
CA HIS A 109 7.67 -7.56 5.69
C HIS A 109 7.64 -6.13 6.22
N ARG A 110 8.44 -5.82 7.24
CA ARG A 110 8.56 -4.48 7.83
C ARG A 110 9.88 -4.33 8.58
N LYS A 111 10.52 -3.16 8.49
CA LYS A 111 11.75 -2.83 9.24
C LYS A 111 12.84 -3.91 9.13
N ASN A 112 13.08 -4.42 7.91
CA ASN A 112 14.02 -5.50 7.62
C ASN A 112 13.71 -6.83 8.33
N LYS A 113 12.48 -7.04 8.81
CA LYS A 113 12.00 -8.30 9.36
C LYS A 113 10.87 -8.83 8.50
N THR A 114 10.88 -10.14 8.28
CA THR A 114 9.83 -10.84 7.55
C THR A 114 9.19 -11.88 8.47
N TYR A 115 7.88 -11.82 8.59
CA TYR A 115 7.05 -12.76 9.33
C TYR A 115 6.24 -13.54 8.31
N THR A 116 6.45 -14.85 8.20
CA THR A 116 5.68 -15.73 7.31
C THR A 116 4.88 -16.68 8.20
N LEU A 117 3.62 -16.33 8.42
CA LEU A 117 2.70 -17.02 9.32
C LEU A 117 1.87 -18.03 8.52
N THR A 118 1.71 -19.24 9.05
CA THR A 118 1.09 -20.37 8.36
C THR A 118 -0.08 -20.94 9.15
N GLU A 119 -1.18 -21.21 8.44
CA GLU A 119 -2.39 -21.79 9.00
C GLU A 119 -2.13 -23.13 9.69
N GLY A 120 -2.61 -23.24 10.94
CA GLY A 120 -2.41 -24.42 11.79
C GLY A 120 -1.05 -24.48 12.49
N PHE A 121 -0.19 -23.46 12.36
CA PHE A 121 1.08 -23.35 13.06
C PHE A 121 1.14 -22.11 13.95
N ASP A 122 1.20 -20.93 13.32
CA ASP A 122 1.43 -19.63 13.95
C ASP A 122 0.60 -18.50 13.34
N LEU A 123 -0.23 -18.81 12.34
CA LEU A 123 -1.22 -17.86 11.83
C LEU A 123 -2.43 -17.79 12.76
N ASP A 124 -2.42 -16.79 13.64
CA ASP A 124 -3.55 -16.40 14.47
C ASP A 124 -3.65 -14.87 14.58
N SER A 125 -4.75 -14.38 15.17
CA SER A 125 -5.00 -12.94 15.31
C SER A 125 -3.92 -12.22 16.13
N GLU A 126 -3.31 -12.88 17.11
CA GLU A 126 -2.28 -12.27 17.96
C GLU A 126 -0.98 -12.07 17.17
N SER A 127 -0.51 -13.14 16.53
CA SER A 127 0.72 -13.15 15.72
C SER A 127 0.62 -12.20 14.54
N LEU A 128 -0.55 -12.14 13.87
CA LEU A 128 -0.78 -11.21 12.78
C LEU A 128 -0.87 -9.75 13.26
N SER A 129 -1.51 -9.50 14.41
CA SER A 129 -1.52 -8.15 15.02
C SER A 129 -0.11 -7.69 15.39
N ASP A 130 0.70 -8.59 15.95
CA ASP A 130 2.09 -8.28 16.31
C ASP A 130 2.96 -8.01 15.07
N ALA A 131 2.77 -8.76 13.99
CA ALA A 131 3.45 -8.54 12.72
C ALA A 131 3.11 -7.16 12.10
N LEU A 132 1.86 -6.69 12.26
CA LEU A 132 1.39 -5.39 11.75
C LEU A 132 1.60 -4.22 12.74
N LYS A 133 2.06 -4.49 13.96
CA LYS A 133 2.08 -3.50 15.05
C LYS A 133 2.90 -2.25 14.73
N GLY A 134 2.23 -1.11 14.85
CA GLY A 134 2.83 0.21 14.60
C GLY A 134 3.07 0.50 13.13
N SER A 135 2.42 -0.23 12.23
CA SER A 135 2.46 0.08 10.80
C SER A 135 1.60 1.30 10.52
N LYS A 136 2.16 2.26 9.79
CA LYS A 136 1.47 3.50 9.40
C LYS A 136 0.98 3.49 7.96
N MET A 137 1.45 2.52 7.17
CA MET A 137 1.00 2.31 5.81
C MET A 137 1.09 0.83 5.45
N LEU A 138 0.06 0.32 4.78
CA LEU A 138 0.01 -1.06 4.29
C LEU A 138 0.24 -1.05 2.78
N VAL A 139 1.29 -1.73 2.33
CA VAL A 139 1.66 -1.83 0.92
C VAL A 139 1.35 -3.25 0.45
N THR A 140 0.56 -3.37 -0.61
CA THR A 140 0.10 -4.66 -1.13
C THR A 140 0.10 -4.64 -2.66
N PHE A 141 -0.01 -5.80 -3.31
CA PHE A 141 -0.37 -5.86 -4.72
C PHE A 141 -1.78 -6.43 -4.86
N ASN A 142 -2.76 -5.59 -5.21
CA ASN A 142 -4.19 -5.96 -5.27
C ASN A 142 -4.86 -6.23 -3.90
N GLY A 143 -4.18 -5.95 -2.79
CA GLY A 143 -4.68 -6.28 -1.46
C GLY A 143 -5.91 -5.48 -1.03
N SER A 144 -6.13 -4.28 -1.58
CA SER A 144 -7.35 -3.52 -1.31
C SER A 144 -8.63 -4.20 -1.83
N CYS A 145 -8.48 -5.04 -2.86
CA CYS A 145 -9.58 -5.74 -3.52
C CYS A 145 -9.77 -7.17 -3.02
N PHE A 146 -8.69 -7.82 -2.56
CA PHE A 146 -8.68 -9.23 -2.20
C PHE A 146 -8.15 -9.46 -0.78
N ASP A 147 -6.85 -9.23 -0.55
CA ASP A 147 -6.16 -9.66 0.66
C ASP A 147 -6.79 -9.07 1.93
N VAL A 148 -6.93 -7.75 1.99
CA VAL A 148 -7.49 -7.07 3.16
C VAL A 148 -8.94 -7.46 3.41
N PRO A 149 -9.83 -7.53 2.40
CA PRO A 149 -11.16 -8.12 2.58
C PRO A 149 -11.18 -9.56 3.12
N VAL A 150 -10.30 -10.45 2.64
CA VAL A 150 -10.21 -11.84 3.11
C VAL A 150 -9.71 -11.86 4.56
N LEU A 151 -8.63 -11.15 4.85
CA LEU A 151 -8.06 -11.07 6.18
C LEU A 151 -9.02 -10.48 7.22
N LYS A 152 -9.80 -9.44 6.87
CA LYS A 152 -10.84 -8.89 7.75
C LYS A 152 -11.94 -9.90 8.07
N ASN A 153 -12.22 -10.84 7.16
CA ASN A 153 -13.22 -11.89 7.36
C ASN A 153 -12.66 -13.01 8.25
N SER A 154 -11.43 -13.43 8.00
CA SER A 154 -10.76 -14.51 8.75
C SER A 154 -10.28 -14.09 10.14
N PHE A 155 -9.85 -12.83 10.30
CA PHE A 155 -9.26 -12.28 11.52
C PHE A 155 -9.93 -10.95 11.90
N PRO A 156 -11.21 -10.95 12.31
CA PRO A 156 -11.99 -9.73 12.55
C PRO A 156 -11.48 -8.87 13.72
N GLU A 157 -10.67 -9.45 14.61
CA GLU A 157 -10.06 -8.77 15.76
C GLU A 157 -8.78 -8.00 15.39
N VAL A 158 -8.21 -8.23 14.21
CA VAL A 158 -6.98 -7.57 13.75
C VAL A 158 -7.33 -6.23 13.10
N ASP A 159 -6.61 -5.19 13.50
CA ASP A 159 -6.77 -3.86 12.93
C ASP A 159 -6.12 -3.76 11.54
N PHE A 160 -6.96 -3.75 10.51
CA PHE A 160 -6.56 -3.49 9.13
C PHE A 160 -7.04 -2.11 8.64
N ASP A 161 -7.37 -1.18 9.53
CA ASP A 161 -7.69 0.21 9.18
C ASP A 161 -6.41 1.05 8.99
N ILE A 162 -5.48 0.48 8.23
CA ILE A 162 -4.19 1.08 7.89
C ILE A 162 -4.32 1.66 6.46
N PRO A 163 -3.88 2.92 6.23
CA PRO A 163 -3.88 3.52 4.90
C PRO A 163 -3.13 2.65 3.88
N GLN A 164 -3.71 2.47 2.69
CA GLN A 164 -3.19 1.49 1.73
C GLN A 164 -2.47 2.13 0.54
N TYR A 165 -1.29 1.60 0.24
CA TYR A 165 -0.60 1.80 -1.03
C TYR A 165 -0.71 0.53 -1.88
N ASP A 166 -1.80 0.41 -2.64
CA ASP A 166 -2.02 -0.75 -3.51
C ASP A 166 -1.28 -0.59 -4.84
N LEU A 167 -0.24 -1.40 -5.01
CA LEU A 167 0.68 -1.37 -6.15
C LEU A 167 0.02 -1.78 -7.46
N ARG A 168 -1.08 -2.54 -7.44
CA ARG A 168 -1.83 -2.84 -8.67
C ARG A 168 -2.38 -1.57 -9.30
N PHE A 169 -2.94 -0.66 -8.49
CA PHE A 169 -3.50 0.59 -8.99
C PHE A 169 -2.41 1.64 -9.24
N ALA A 170 -1.43 1.71 -8.35
CA ALA A 170 -0.31 2.63 -8.45
C ALA A 170 0.52 2.39 -9.73
N SER A 171 0.94 1.15 -9.97
CA SER A 171 1.74 0.80 -11.15
C SER A 171 1.00 1.08 -12.46
N ARG A 172 -0.33 0.89 -12.47
CA ARG A 172 -1.18 1.25 -13.62
C ARG A 172 -1.17 2.74 -13.95
N LYS A 173 -1.07 3.62 -12.95
CA LYS A 173 -0.99 5.08 -13.19
C LYS A 173 0.29 5.49 -13.92
N VAL A 174 1.34 4.68 -13.86
CA VAL A 174 2.66 4.95 -14.46
C VAL A 174 3.02 3.98 -15.59
N GLY A 175 2.00 3.34 -16.18
CA GLY A 175 2.13 2.60 -17.44
C GLY A 175 2.15 1.07 -17.32
N TYR A 176 2.42 0.50 -16.14
CA TYR A 176 2.48 -0.95 -15.97
C TYR A 176 1.11 -1.62 -16.05
N ARG A 177 1.05 -2.84 -16.56
CA ARG A 177 -0.17 -3.64 -16.72
C ARG A 177 0.14 -5.10 -16.36
N GLY A 178 -0.88 -5.83 -15.92
CA GLY A 178 -0.74 -7.24 -15.54
C GLY A 178 -0.71 -7.46 -14.02
N GLY A 179 -0.18 -8.61 -13.62
CA GLY A 179 0.02 -9.01 -12.23
C GLY A 179 1.41 -8.67 -11.70
N LEU A 180 1.72 -9.15 -10.50
CA LEU A 180 3.00 -8.90 -9.82
C LEU A 180 4.19 -9.46 -10.60
N LYS A 181 4.14 -10.74 -11.01
CA LYS A 181 5.22 -11.40 -11.77
C LYS A 181 5.66 -10.65 -13.04
N PRO A 182 4.77 -10.27 -13.97
CA PRO A 182 5.16 -9.44 -15.12
C PRO A 182 5.81 -8.11 -14.72
N LEU A 183 5.32 -7.47 -13.65
CA LEU A 183 5.88 -6.22 -13.15
C LEU A 183 7.30 -6.43 -12.61
N GLU A 184 7.54 -7.48 -11.85
CA GLU A 184 8.87 -7.82 -11.34
C GLU A 184 9.88 -8.01 -12.47
N VAL A 185 9.49 -8.75 -13.53
CA VAL A 185 10.34 -8.95 -14.72
C VAL A 185 10.65 -7.62 -15.39
N GLU A 186 9.66 -6.73 -15.55
CA GLU A 186 9.87 -5.41 -16.17
C GLU A 186 10.78 -4.51 -15.31
N LEU A 187 10.82 -4.74 -14.00
CA LEU A 187 11.69 -4.03 -13.06
C LEU A 187 13.05 -4.72 -12.83
N GLY A 188 13.33 -5.82 -13.53
CA GLY A 188 14.60 -6.55 -13.43
C GLY A 188 14.78 -7.33 -12.11
N ILE A 189 13.68 -7.70 -11.47
CA ILE A 189 13.69 -8.52 -10.26
C ILE A 189 13.79 -9.99 -10.68
N HIS A 190 14.76 -10.69 -10.10
CA HIS A 190 15.00 -12.11 -10.34
C HIS A 190 14.62 -12.91 -9.10
N ARG A 191 13.87 -14.00 -9.31
CA ARG A 191 13.49 -14.96 -8.27
C ARG A 191 14.44 -16.15 -8.28
N ASP A 192 14.54 -16.85 -7.16
CA ASP A 192 15.30 -18.10 -7.06
C ASP A 192 14.71 -19.17 -8.00
N GLU A 193 15.57 -20.08 -8.47
CA GLU A 193 15.21 -21.11 -9.47
C GLU A 193 14.04 -21.99 -9.00
N ASP A 194 13.93 -22.26 -7.70
CA ASP A 194 12.89 -23.13 -7.14
C ASP A 194 11.48 -22.49 -7.13
N ILE A 195 11.39 -21.16 -7.21
CA ILE A 195 10.11 -20.42 -7.14
C ILE A 195 9.79 -19.61 -8.40
N VAL A 196 10.68 -19.59 -9.39
CA VAL A 196 10.51 -18.76 -10.61
C VAL A 196 9.22 -19.10 -11.38
N ASP A 197 8.91 -20.39 -11.47
CA ASP A 197 7.75 -20.91 -12.22
C ASP A 197 6.49 -21.10 -11.36
N VAL A 198 6.59 -20.93 -10.04
CA VAL A 198 5.45 -21.13 -9.11
C VAL A 198 4.41 -20.03 -9.27
N ASP A 199 3.18 -20.33 -9.65
CA ASP A 199 2.07 -19.35 -9.68
C ASP A 199 1.04 -19.59 -8.58
N GLY A 200 0.02 -18.72 -8.50
CA GLY A 200 -1.04 -18.86 -7.49
C GLY A 200 -1.85 -20.17 -7.59
N ALA A 201 -1.93 -20.80 -8.78
CA ALA A 201 -2.57 -22.11 -8.88
C ALA A 201 -1.69 -23.22 -8.32
N MET A 202 -0.37 -23.12 -8.52
CA MET A 202 0.61 -24.00 -7.87
C MET A 202 0.65 -23.80 -6.36
N ALA A 203 0.51 -22.56 -5.86
CA ALA A 203 0.44 -22.28 -4.42
C ALA A 203 -0.71 -23.06 -3.72
N VAL A 204 -1.91 -23.03 -4.31
CA VAL A 204 -3.06 -23.85 -3.84
C VAL A 204 -2.73 -25.35 -3.89
N HIS A 205 -2.05 -25.80 -4.94
CA HIS A 205 -1.65 -27.21 -5.08
C HIS A 205 -0.66 -27.63 -3.98
N PHE A 206 0.34 -26.82 -3.68
CA PHE A 206 1.31 -27.07 -2.62
C PHE A 206 0.64 -27.15 -1.24
N TRP A 207 -0.30 -26.25 -0.95
CA TRP A 207 -1.10 -26.33 0.28
C TRP A 207 -1.85 -27.66 0.39
N HIS A 208 -2.49 -28.13 -0.69
CA HIS A 208 -3.19 -29.41 -0.68
C HIS A 208 -2.26 -30.62 -0.53
N GLN A 209 -1.05 -30.57 -1.10
CA GLN A 209 -0.04 -31.62 -0.90
C GLN A 209 0.36 -31.71 0.58
N TRP A 210 0.68 -30.56 1.20
CA TRP A 210 0.93 -30.47 2.63
C TRP A 210 -0.23 -31.05 3.45
N LYS A 211 -1.47 -30.57 3.24
CA LYS A 211 -2.62 -31.01 4.04
C LYS A 211 -2.99 -32.48 3.90
N ARG A 212 -2.73 -33.09 2.74
CA ARG A 212 -3.10 -34.51 2.49
C ARG A 212 -1.99 -35.48 2.83
N HIS A 213 -0.74 -35.08 2.64
CA HIS A 213 0.40 -35.98 2.65
C HIS A 213 1.47 -35.60 3.68
N GLY A 214 1.37 -34.45 4.34
CA GLY A 214 2.42 -33.94 5.21
C GLY A 214 3.69 -33.59 4.44
N ASP A 215 3.54 -33.16 3.18
CA ASP A 215 4.66 -32.82 2.30
C ASP A 215 5.31 -31.49 2.72
N GLU A 216 6.34 -31.59 3.55
CA GLU A 216 7.08 -30.43 4.08
C GLU A 216 7.78 -29.63 2.97
N ASP A 217 8.23 -30.28 1.89
CA ASP A 217 8.87 -29.59 0.76
C ASP A 217 7.87 -28.70 0.02
N ALA A 218 6.65 -29.20 -0.20
CA ALA A 218 5.56 -28.41 -0.77
C ALA A 218 5.24 -27.18 0.11
N LEU A 219 5.19 -27.35 1.45
CA LEU A 219 4.94 -26.23 2.36
C LEU A 219 6.07 -25.20 2.32
N ASN A 220 7.33 -25.64 2.30
CA ASN A 220 8.50 -24.75 2.22
C ASN A 220 8.50 -23.92 0.92
N ILE A 221 8.17 -24.54 -0.23
CA ILE A 221 8.06 -23.83 -1.51
C ILE A 221 6.93 -22.78 -1.46
N LEU A 222 5.77 -23.13 -0.88
CA LEU A 222 4.65 -22.19 -0.71
C LEU A 222 5.05 -20.98 0.15
N GLN A 223 5.72 -21.22 1.28
CA GLN A 223 6.18 -20.17 2.18
C GLN A 223 7.22 -19.27 1.51
N GLU A 224 8.22 -19.83 0.82
CA GLU A 224 9.23 -19.01 0.13
C GLU A 224 8.67 -18.24 -1.07
N TYR A 225 7.68 -18.82 -1.77
CA TYR A 225 6.96 -18.11 -2.83
C TYR A 225 6.27 -16.85 -2.29
N ASN A 226 5.42 -16.99 -1.26
CA ASN A 226 4.72 -15.84 -0.66
C ASN A 226 5.68 -14.84 0.01
N ARG A 227 6.78 -15.36 0.59
CA ARG A 227 7.85 -14.54 1.16
C ARG A 227 8.53 -13.68 0.11
N ALA A 228 8.88 -14.25 -1.04
CA ALA A 228 9.48 -13.54 -2.15
C ALA A 228 8.54 -12.47 -2.72
N ASP A 229 7.26 -12.82 -2.95
CA ASP A 229 6.23 -11.88 -3.42
C ASP A 229 6.15 -10.66 -2.48
N THR A 230 6.18 -10.89 -1.16
CA THR A 230 6.06 -9.82 -0.16
C THR A 230 7.31 -8.94 -0.06
N VAL A 231 8.51 -9.53 0.00
CA VAL A 231 9.76 -8.77 0.14
C VAL A 231 9.98 -7.88 -1.09
N ASN A 232 9.64 -8.38 -2.28
CA ASN A 232 9.78 -7.61 -3.52
C ASN A 232 8.89 -6.35 -3.54
N LEU A 233 7.77 -6.33 -2.81
CA LEU A 233 6.89 -5.16 -2.73
C LEU A 233 7.61 -3.90 -2.24
N GLU A 234 8.64 -4.03 -1.38
CA GLU A 234 9.40 -2.89 -0.89
C GLU A 234 10.14 -2.16 -2.02
N TYR A 235 10.91 -2.90 -2.79
CA TYR A 235 11.62 -2.34 -3.94
C TYR A 235 10.64 -1.81 -5.00
N ILE A 236 9.57 -2.56 -5.28
CA ILE A 236 8.55 -2.14 -6.26
C ILE A 236 7.88 -0.84 -5.80
N ALA A 237 7.52 -0.72 -4.51
CA ALA A 237 6.88 0.47 -3.97
C ALA A 237 7.75 1.72 -4.13
N GLY A 238 9.05 1.62 -3.85
CA GLY A 238 10.00 2.70 -4.10
C GLY A 238 10.03 3.13 -5.56
N VAL A 239 10.19 2.19 -6.49
CA VAL A 239 10.27 2.49 -7.93
C VAL A 239 8.97 3.08 -8.47
N ILE A 240 7.82 2.52 -8.09
CA ILE A 240 6.51 3.02 -8.53
C ILE A 240 6.23 4.39 -7.91
N PHE A 241 6.62 4.62 -6.66
CA PHE A 241 6.48 5.93 -6.01
C PHE A 241 7.27 7.00 -6.76
N ASP A 242 8.53 6.75 -7.11
CA ASP A 242 9.36 7.73 -7.82
C ASP A 242 8.79 8.08 -9.21
N LYS A 243 8.23 7.08 -9.91
CA LYS A 243 7.51 7.32 -11.18
C LYS A 243 6.24 8.11 -10.96
N LEU A 244 5.47 7.82 -9.92
CA LEU A 244 4.25 8.57 -9.58
C LEU A 244 4.57 10.03 -9.25
N VAL A 245 5.64 10.27 -8.51
CA VAL A 245 6.13 11.63 -8.25
C VAL A 245 6.50 12.31 -9.56
N THR A 246 7.24 11.65 -10.45
CA THR A 246 7.66 12.21 -11.73
C THR A 246 6.48 12.56 -12.64
N ASP A 247 5.46 11.70 -12.70
CA ASP A 247 4.36 11.81 -13.65
C ASP A 247 3.16 12.62 -13.10
N HIS A 248 2.97 12.62 -11.77
CA HIS A 248 1.76 13.13 -11.11
C HIS A 248 2.02 14.16 -9.99
N ALA A 249 3.27 14.41 -9.59
CA ALA A 249 3.60 15.64 -8.87
C ALA A 249 3.80 16.74 -9.91
N GLY A 250 2.97 17.80 -9.89
CA GLY A 250 2.91 18.79 -10.97
C GLY A 250 4.13 19.71 -11.11
N TYR A 251 5.27 19.35 -10.54
CA TYR A 251 6.54 20.00 -10.75
C TYR A 251 7.68 18.98 -10.61
N ARG A 252 8.72 19.13 -11.43
CA ARG A 252 9.92 18.31 -11.34
C ARG A 252 10.69 18.73 -10.09
N TRP A 253 10.97 17.74 -9.26
CA TRP A 253 11.82 17.82 -8.08
C TRP A 253 13.29 17.75 -8.43
#